data_AF-A0AAJ0HKT6-F1
#
_entry.id   AF-A0AAJ0HKT6-F1
#
_cell.length_a   1.000
_cell.length_b   1.000
_cell.length_c   1.000
_cell.angle_alpha   90.00
_cell.angle_beta   90.00
_cell.angle_gamma   90.00
#
_symmetry.space_group_name_H-M   'P 1'
#
loop_
_entity.id
_entity.type
_entity.pdbx_description
1 polymer ?
#
loop_
_entity_poly.entity_id
_entity_poly.type
_entity_poly.pdbx_seq_one_letter_code
_entity_poly.pdbx_strand_id
1 'polypeptide(L)'
;LTIAVLPDAQSTAGLVILFTMMSTIFSGVLQSRIALPGFWIFMYRASPFTYWISVIVSTLMHGRAIECSLAEMLPFNPSLGRTCGQYLALVLET
;
A
#
# COMPACT_ATOMS: atom_id res chain seq x y z
N LEU A 1 -5.13 12.58 21.38
CA LEU A 1 -6.58 12.37 21.60
C LEU A 1 -6.84 11.35 22.70
N THR A 2 -6.12 10.23 22.74
CA THR A 2 -6.28 9.19 23.78
C THR A 2 -6.03 9.67 25.22
N ILE A 3 -5.13 10.63 25.44
CA ILE A 3 -4.91 11.30 26.75
C ILE A 3 -6.11 12.07 27.29
N ALA A 4 -7.07 12.46 26.43
CA ALA A 4 -8.30 13.11 26.86
C ALA A 4 -9.40 12.11 27.26
N VAL A 5 -9.24 10.83 26.87
CA VAL A 5 -10.22 9.77 27.09
C VAL A 5 -9.87 8.94 28.33
N LEU A 6 -8.57 8.75 28.61
CA LEU A 6 -8.11 7.97 29.75
C LEU A 6 -7.36 8.85 30.76
N PRO A 7 -7.59 8.69 32.07
CA PRO A 7 -6.91 9.44 33.11
C PRO A 7 -5.48 8.93 33.40
N ASP A 8 -5.14 7.72 32.93
CA ASP A 8 -3.87 7.05 33.21
C ASP A 8 -2.97 6.95 31.97
N ALA A 9 -1.69 7.30 32.13
CA ALA A 9 -0.71 7.35 31.04
C ALA A 9 -0.32 5.95 30.54
N GLN A 10 -0.23 4.96 31.45
CA GLN A 10 0.20 3.62 31.10
C GLN A 10 -0.85 2.90 30.24
N SER A 11 -2.11 3.02 30.64
CA SER A 11 -3.26 2.47 29.90
C SER A 11 -3.40 3.16 28.54
N THR A 12 -3.19 4.48 28.49
CA THR A 12 -3.18 5.26 27.25
C THR A 12 -2.09 4.77 26.29
N ALA A 13 -0.88 4.54 26.80
CA ALA A 13 0.24 4.07 25.99
C ALA A 13 -0.06 2.70 25.36
N GLY A 14 -0.64 1.76 26.11
CA GLY A 14 -1.04 0.46 25.59
C GLY A 14 -2.02 0.55 24.43
N LEU A 15 -3.06 1.40 24.55
CA LEU A 15 -4.02 1.63 23.48
C LEU A 15 -3.39 2.30 22.25
N VAL A 16 -2.54 3.29 22.46
CA VAL A 16 -1.84 3.97 21.35
C VAL A 16 -0.96 2.98 20.59
N ILE A 17 -0.21 2.13 21.31
CA ILE A 17 0.59 1.07 20.68
C ILE A 17 -0.31 0.15 19.84
N LEU A 18 -1.43 -0.32 20.39
CA LEU A 18 -2.33 -1.25 19.71
C LEU A 18 -2.90 -0.64 18.42
N PHE A 19 -3.44 0.57 18.49
CA PHE A 19 -4.02 1.25 17.33
C PHE A 19 -2.96 1.60 16.28
N THR A 20 -1.76 2.00 16.72
CA THR A 20 -0.65 2.28 15.81
C THR A 20 -0.22 1.01 15.08
N MET A 21 -0.03 -0.10 15.80
CA MET A 21 0.34 -1.38 15.20
C MET A 21 -0.71 -1.88 14.21
N MET A 22 -1.99 -1.84 14.56
CA MET A 22 -3.08 -2.17 13.64
C MET A 22 -3.04 -1.28 12.39
N SER A 23 -2.94 0.04 12.56
CA SER A 23 -2.92 0.97 11.42
C SER A 23 -1.70 0.75 10.50
N THR A 24 -0.55 0.38 11.06
CA THR A 24 0.67 0.07 10.30
C THR A 24 0.55 -1.24 9.51
N ILE A 25 0.04 -2.31 10.13
CA ILE A 25 -0.12 -3.62 9.47
C ILE A 25 -1.07 -3.52 8.28
N PHE A 26 -2.17 -2.79 8.44
CA PHE A 26 -3.21 -2.62 7.42
C PHE A 26 -2.99 -1.41 6.51
N SER A 27 -1.81 -0.80 6.51
CA SER A 27 -1.50 0.41 5.72
C SER A 27 -1.44 0.18 4.21
N GLY A 28 -1.25 -1.07 3.76
CA GLY A 28 -1.08 -1.43 2.35
C GLY A 28 0.37 -1.63 1.91
N VAL A 29 1.35 -1.26 2.75
CA VAL A 29 2.79 -1.41 2.43
C VAL A 29 3.29 -2.82 2.69
N LEU A 30 2.95 -3.41 3.84
CA LEU A 30 3.36 -4.78 4.18
C LEU A 30 2.56 -5.82 3.41
N GLN A 31 1.28 -5.54 3.14
CA GLN A 31 0.41 -6.39 2.35
C GLN A 31 -0.47 -5.52 1.47
N SER A 32 -0.44 -5.75 0.16
CA SER A 32 -1.28 -5.04 -0.79
C SER A 32 -2.76 -5.30 -0.50
N ARG A 33 -3.62 -4.29 -0.73
CA ARG A 33 -5.08 -4.32 -0.52
C ARG A 33 -5.73 -5.61 -1.04
N ILE A 34 -5.28 -6.10 -2.18
CA ILE A 34 -5.86 -7.26 -2.90
C ILE A 34 -5.58 -8.58 -2.17
N ALA A 35 -4.47 -8.65 -1.43
CA ALA A 35 -4.04 -9.84 -0.70
C ALA A 35 -4.56 -9.88 0.74
N LEU A 36 -5.38 -8.91 1.15
CA LEU A 36 -6.05 -8.91 2.45
C LEU A 36 -7.38 -9.69 2.37
N PRO A 37 -7.70 -10.52 3.38
CA PRO A 37 -9.03 -11.13 3.48
C PRO A 37 -10.09 -10.04 3.58
N GLY A 38 -11.24 -10.24 2.89
CA GLY A 38 -12.26 -9.21 2.73
C GLY A 38 -12.76 -8.55 4.03
N PHE A 39 -12.72 -9.29 5.15
CA PHE A 39 -13.05 -8.76 6.47
C PHE A 39 -12.18 -7.56 6.88
N TRP A 40 -10.88 -7.53 6.55
CA TRP A 40 -9.95 -6.49 6.99
C TRP A 40 -9.92 -5.24 6.09
N ILE A 41 -10.75 -5.20 5.03
CA ILE A 41 -10.82 -4.05 4.11
C ILE A 41 -11.24 -2.77 4.82
N PHE A 42 -12.09 -2.85 5.86
CA PHE A 42 -12.50 -1.66 6.62
C PHE A 42 -11.30 -1.01 7.32
N MET A 43 -10.36 -1.81 7.83
CA MET A 43 -9.21 -1.32 8.58
C MET A 43 -8.24 -0.58 7.66
N TYR A 44 -8.05 -1.08 6.44
CA TYR A 44 -7.30 -0.37 5.40
C TYR A 44 -7.91 1.00 5.08
N ARG A 45 -9.25 1.12 5.04
CA ARG A 45 -9.93 2.40 4.81
C ARG A 45 -9.88 3.35 6.01
N ALA A 46 -9.86 2.81 7.23
CA ALA A 46 -9.79 3.61 8.46
C ALA A 46 -8.35 4.04 8.81
N SER A 47 -7.33 3.36 8.28
CA SER A 47 -5.93 3.62 8.60
C SER A 47 -5.46 4.98 8.04
N PRO A 48 -5.02 5.92 8.88
CA PRO A 48 -4.48 7.19 8.41
C PRO A 48 -3.14 7.00 7.66
N PHE A 49 -2.39 5.94 7.98
CA PHE A 49 -1.09 5.67 7.33
C PHE A 49 -1.25 5.34 5.85
N THR A 50 -2.34 4.69 5.44
CA THR A 50 -2.61 4.41 4.03
C THR A 50 -2.63 5.70 3.21
N TYR A 51 -3.31 6.72 3.70
CA TYR A 51 -3.40 8.01 3.02
C TYR A 51 -2.09 8.78 3.08
N TRP A 52 -1.44 8.80 4.25
CA TRP A 52 -0.17 9.49 4.43
C TRP A 52 0.93 8.95 3.51
N ILE A 53 1.07 7.62 3.43
CA ILE A 53 2.05 6.96 2.57
C ILE A 53 1.72 7.18 1.10
N SER A 54 0.44 7.11 0.70
CA SER A 54 0.03 7.37 -0.68
C SER A 54 0.40 8.78 -1.14
N VAL A 55 0.27 9.79 -0.27
CA VAL A 55 0.70 11.16 -0.56
C VAL A 55 2.21 11.26 -0.72
N ILE A 56 2.99 10.64 0.17
CA ILE A 56 4.45 10.64 0.07
C ILE A 56 4.91 9.98 -1.23
N VAL A 57 4.40 8.78 -1.53
CA VAL A 57 4.79 8.04 -2.73
C VAL A 57 4.42 8.80 -4.00
N SER A 58 3.19 9.32 -4.08
CA SER A 58 2.73 10.09 -5.25
C SER A 58 3.55 11.37 -5.46
N THR A 59 3.90 12.08 -4.39
CA THR A 59 4.72 13.30 -4.48
C THR A 59 6.18 13.01 -4.81
N LEU A 60 6.78 11.96 -4.25
CA LEU A 60 8.19 11.61 -4.51
C LEU A 60 8.40 11.06 -5.92
N MET A 61 7.45 10.29 -6.43
CA MET A 61 7.55 9.69 -7.76
C MET A 61 7.08 10.63 -8.88
N HIS A 62 6.48 11.78 -8.53
CA HIS A 62 5.98 12.70 -9.53
C HIS A 62 7.12 13.23 -10.42
N GLY A 63 7.00 13.02 -11.74
CA GLY A 63 7.93 13.56 -12.73
C GLY A 63 9.32 12.91 -12.76
N ARG A 64 9.55 11.81 -12.04
CA ARG A 64 10.81 11.06 -12.12
C ARG A 64 10.82 10.10 -13.29
N ALA A 65 11.86 10.17 -14.12
CA ALA A 65 12.15 9.14 -15.13
C ALA A 65 12.62 7.86 -14.42
N ILE A 66 11.96 6.74 -14.71
CA ILE A 66 12.30 5.42 -14.17
C ILE A 66 13.19 4.74 -15.22
N GLU A 67 14.51 4.70 -14.96
CA GLU A 67 15.45 3.94 -15.79
C GLU A 67 15.66 2.56 -15.17
N CYS A 68 14.97 1.55 -15.70
CA CYS A 68 15.11 0.17 -15.25
C CYS A 68 16.37 -0.47 -15.87
N SER A 69 17.12 -1.21 -15.06
CA SER A 69 18.21 -2.07 -15.56
C SER A 69 17.65 -3.36 -16.21
N LEU A 70 18.46 -4.03 -17.05
CA LEU A 70 18.07 -5.30 -17.68
C LEU A 70 17.74 -6.41 -16.66
N ALA A 71 18.30 -6.34 -15.45
CA ALA A 71 18.01 -7.31 -14.38
C ALA A 71 16.66 -7.06 -13.69
N GLU A 72 16.13 -5.84 -13.77
CA GLU A 72 14.82 -5.46 -13.21
C GLU A 72 13.68 -5.65 -14.21
N MET A 73 14.01 -5.88 -15.48
CA MET A 73 13.01 -6.22 -16.49
C MET A 73 12.58 -7.68 -16.32
N LEU A 74 11.29 -7.90 -16.11
CA LEU A 74 10.71 -9.24 -16.07
C LEU A 74 10.46 -9.73 -17.51
N PRO A 75 11.14 -10.79 -18.00
CA PRO A 75 10.83 -11.36 -19.30
C PRO A 75 9.51 -12.13 -19.22
N PHE A 76 8.46 -11.59 -19.84
CA PHE A 76 7.18 -12.29 -19.99
C PHE A 76 7.02 -12.78 -21.44
N ASN A 77 6.55 -14.01 -21.60
CA ASN A 77 6.22 -14.57 -22.91
C ASN A 77 4.73 -14.35 -23.19
N PRO A 78 4.35 -13.61 -24.25
CA PRO A 78 2.94 -13.47 -24.62
C PRO A 78 2.37 -14.83 -25.06
N SER A 79 1.12 -15.11 -24.69
CA SER A 79 0.39 -16.29 -25.13
C SER A 79 0.28 -16.35 -26.66
N LEU A 80 0.40 -17.55 -27.24
CA LEU A 80 0.44 -17.83 -28.68
C LEU A 80 -0.50 -16.92 -29.51
N GLY A 81 0.09 -16.09 -30.38
CA GLY A 81 -0.62 -15.25 -31.34
C GLY A 81 -0.78 -13.76 -30.96
N ARG A 82 -0.31 -13.32 -29.78
CA ARG A 82 -0.30 -11.88 -29.42
C ARG A 82 1.11 -11.30 -29.44
N THR A 83 1.23 -10.05 -29.88
CA THR A 83 2.48 -9.29 -29.72
C THR A 83 2.66 -8.83 -28.27
N CYS A 84 3.90 -8.58 -27.84
CA CYS A 84 4.20 -8.04 -26.50
C CYS A 84 3.36 -6.81 -26.17
N GLY A 85 3.20 -5.88 -27.13
CA GLY A 85 2.35 -4.69 -26.97
C GLY A 85 0.86 -5.01 -26.82
N GLN A 86 0.33 -6.00 -27.54
CA GLN A 86 -1.08 -6.43 -27.41
C GLN A 86 -1.36 -7.14 -26.08
N TYR A 87 -0.37 -7.82 -25.51
CA TYR A 87 -0.47 -8.43 -24.19
C TYR A 87 -0.43 -7.36 -23.08
N LEU A 88 0.48 -6.39 -23.20
CA LEU A 88 0.65 -5.32 -22.21
C LEU A 88 -0.42 -4.23 -22.28
N ALA A 89 -1.10 -4.03 -23.41
CA ALA A 89 -2.17 -3.04 -23.52
C ALA A 89 -3.25 -3.20 -22.44
N LEU A 90 -3.61 -4.45 -22.12
CA LEU A 90 -4.56 -4.76 -21.04
C LEU A 90 -4.08 -4.30 -19.64
N VAL A 91 -2.77 -4.25 -19.43
CA VAL A 91 -2.15 -3.96 -18.13
C VAL A 91 -1.75 -2.48 -18.01
N LEU A 92 -1.48 -1.80 -19.14
CA LEU A 92 -1.01 -0.41 -19.19
C LEU A 92 -2.15 0.63 -19.25
N GLU A 93 -3.40 0.21 -19.49
CA GLU A 93 -4.59 1.11 -19.49
C GLU A 93 -5.26 1.27 -18.11
N THR A 94 -4.65 0.75 -17.04
CA THR A 94 -5.11 0.90 -15.64
C THR A 94 -4.10 1.67 -14.80
#